data_AF-A0A9E0LN10-F1
#
_entry.id   AF-A0A9E0LN10-F1
#
_cell.length_a   1.000
_cell.length_b   1.000
_cell.length_c   1.000
_cell.angle_alpha   90.00
_cell.angle_beta   90.00
_cell.angle_gamma   90.00
#
_symmetry.space_group_name_H-M   'P 1'
#
loop_
_entity.id
_entity.type
_entity.pdbx_description
1 polymer ?
#
loop_
_entity_poly.entity_id
_entity_poly.type
_entity_poly.pdbx_seq_one_letter_code
_entity_poly.pdbx_strand_id
1 'polypeptide(L)'
;MLPKYLYMVLAGLSVAFTIYFMATTASLNVSYTVASQALQLPLPLVVLKFFALGVVTMFCVWKIRSKELKSEAKQLQWQAQDAKLAVEIQSDKEKQLEAKIATLEAALTSALKKKS
;
A
#
# COMPACT_ATOMS: atom_id res chain seq x y z
N MET A 1 -12.09 -9.43 -0.15
CA MET A 1 -11.68 -8.42 0.86
C MET A 1 -12.84 -8.23 1.81
N LEU A 2 -12.65 -8.42 3.12
CA LEU A 2 -13.73 -8.13 4.07
C LEU A 2 -14.11 -6.64 3.97
N PRO A 3 -15.40 -6.30 4.04
CA PRO A 3 -15.83 -4.92 3.98
C PRO A 3 -15.28 -4.09 5.14
N LYS A 4 -14.89 -2.84 4.88
CA LYS A 4 -14.33 -1.91 5.88
C LYS A 4 -15.21 -1.76 7.13
N TYR A 5 -16.54 -1.84 6.97
CA TYR A 5 -17.50 -1.77 8.08
C TYR A 5 -17.37 -2.96 9.05
N LEU A 6 -17.05 -4.15 8.56
CA LEU A 6 -16.97 -5.35 9.39
C LEU A 6 -15.75 -5.29 10.32
N TYR A 7 -14.64 -4.70 9.85
CA TYR A 7 -13.46 -4.43 10.69
C TYR A 7 -13.73 -3.39 11.77
N MET A 8 -14.50 -2.32 11.47
CA MET A 8 -14.87 -1.33 12.49
C MET A 8 -15.76 -1.94 13.58
N VAL A 9 -16.73 -2.77 13.20
CA VAL A 9 -17.62 -3.46 14.15
C VAL A 9 -16.82 -4.44 15.02
N LEU A 10 -15.92 -5.22 14.44
CA LEU A 10 -15.08 -6.17 15.19
C LEU A 10 -14.13 -5.46 16.16
N ALA A 11 -13.56 -4.32 15.76
CA ALA A 11 -12.71 -3.51 16.64
C ALA A 11 -13.51 -2.91 17.79
N GLY A 12 -14.71 -2.38 17.53
CA GLY A 12 -15.61 -1.88 18.56
C GLY A 12 -16.02 -2.97 19.56
N LEU A 13 -16.36 -4.16 19.06
CA LEU A 13 -16.72 -5.31 19.88
C LEU A 13 -15.54 -5.76 20.78
N SER A 14 -14.32 -5.78 20.23
CA SER A 14 -13.09 -6.10 20.97
C SER A 14 -12.84 -5.12 22.12
N VAL A 15 -12.98 -3.82 21.87
CA VAL A 15 -12.82 -2.78 22.89
C VAL A 15 -13.90 -2.91 23.97
N ALA A 16 -15.17 -3.08 23.58
CA ALA A 16 -16.27 -3.25 24.51
C ALA A 16 -16.11 -4.51 25.38
N PHE A 17 -15.68 -5.62 24.78
CA PHE A 17 -15.39 -6.86 25.51
C PHE A 17 -14.24 -6.67 26.51
N THR A 18 -13.18 -5.95 26.11
CA THR A 18 -12.04 -5.67 26.97
C THR A 18 -12.42 -4.81 28.18
N ILE A 19 -13.30 -3.81 27.99
CA ILE A 19 -13.85 -2.97 29.07
C ILE A 19 -14.74 -3.80 30.00
N TYR A 20 -15.64 -4.60 29.44
CA TYR A 20 -16.53 -5.49 30.21
C TYR A 20 -15.75 -6.51 31.03
N PHE A 21 -14.70 -7.11 30.45
CA PHE A 21 -13.82 -8.04 31.13
C PHE A 21 -13.09 -7.36 32.29
N MET A 22 -12.51 -6.17 32.07
CA MET A 22 -11.86 -5.41 33.16
C MET A 22 -12.83 -5.05 34.30
N ALA A 23 -14.08 -4.70 33.99
CA ALA A 23 -15.08 -4.37 35.00
C ALA A 23 -15.50 -5.59 35.84
N THR A 24 -15.62 -6.75 35.21
CA THR A 24 -16.05 -8.00 35.87
C THR A 24 -14.93 -8.69 36.63
N THR A 25 -13.67 -8.51 36.24
CA THR A 25 -12.50 -9.15 36.87
C THR A 25 -11.67 -8.21 37.74
N ALA A 26 -12.21 -7.04 38.12
CA ALA A 26 -11.47 -6.01 38.85
C ALA A 26 -10.96 -6.47 40.23
N SER A 27 -11.66 -7.42 40.87
CA SER A 27 -11.31 -7.98 42.18
C SER A 27 -10.40 -9.21 42.10
N LEU A 28 -10.10 -9.72 40.91
CA LEU A 28 -9.27 -10.91 40.74
C LEU A 28 -7.79 -10.53 40.68
N ASN A 29 -7.05 -10.97 41.68
CA ASN A 29 -5.59 -10.89 41.72
C ASN A 29 -5.00 -12.21 41.25
N VAL A 30 -4.02 -12.13 40.34
CA VAL A 30 -3.27 -13.30 39.88
C VAL A 30 -1.86 -13.20 40.42
N SER A 31 -1.39 -14.32 40.98
CA SER A 31 -0.03 -14.47 41.46
C SER A 31 0.88 -14.76 40.28
N TYR A 32 1.82 -13.86 40.01
CA TYR A 32 2.86 -14.05 39.00
C TYR A 32 4.20 -14.15 39.71
N THR A 33 4.98 -15.18 39.39
CA THR A 33 6.37 -15.30 39.84
C THR A 33 7.27 -14.63 38.81
N VAL A 34 7.87 -13.51 39.20
CA VAL A 34 8.91 -12.84 38.42
C VAL A 34 10.20 -12.89 39.24
N ALA A 35 11.26 -13.49 38.68
CA ALA A 35 12.56 -13.62 39.35
C ALA A 35 12.47 -14.24 40.76
N SER A 36 11.69 -15.33 40.90
CA SER A 36 11.49 -16.07 42.16
C SER A 36 10.76 -15.30 43.27
N GLN A 37 10.26 -14.09 43.00
CA GLN A 37 9.37 -13.36 43.90
C GLN A 37 7.92 -13.48 43.42
N ALA A 38 7.03 -13.88 44.32
CA ALA A 38 5.59 -13.94 44.05
C ALA A 38 5.01 -12.53 44.16
N LEU A 39 4.71 -11.92 43.01
CA LEU A 39 4.04 -10.63 42.93
C LEU A 39 2.57 -10.87 42.58
N GLN A 40 1.66 -10.33 43.41
CA GLN A 40 0.24 -10.36 43.12
C GLN A 40 -0.12 -9.09 42.33
N LEU A 41 -0.53 -9.27 41.07
CA LEU A 41 -0.99 -8.17 40.22
C LEU A 41 -2.47 -8.38 39.90
N PRO A 42 -3.28 -7.30 39.90
CA PRO A 42 -4.67 -7.39 39.48
C PRO A 42 -4.75 -7.76 38.00
N LEU A 43 -5.60 -8.74 37.67
CA LEU A 43 -5.81 -9.26 36.31
C LEU A 43 -6.05 -8.15 35.26
N PRO A 44 -6.83 -7.08 35.54
CA PRO A 44 -7.04 -5.99 34.59
C PRO A 44 -5.74 -5.34 34.08
N LEU A 45 -4.72 -5.19 34.92
CA LEU A 45 -3.44 -4.59 34.52
C LEU A 45 -2.71 -5.46 33.51
N VAL A 46 -2.81 -6.78 33.63
CA VAL A 46 -2.18 -7.72 32.70
C VAL A 46 -2.90 -7.67 31.35
N VAL A 47 -4.23 -7.72 31.36
CA VAL A 47 -5.05 -7.59 30.15
C VAL A 47 -4.77 -6.26 29.43
N LEU A 48 -4.64 -5.16 30.17
CA LEU A 48 -4.33 -3.84 29.61
C LEU A 48 -2.96 -3.82 28.90
N LYS A 49 -1.93 -4.46 29.48
CA LYS A 49 -0.61 -4.57 28.85
C LYS A 49 -0.65 -5.35 27.54
N PHE A 50 -1.36 -6.48 27.52
CA PHE A 50 -1.53 -7.26 26.29
C PHE A 50 -2.32 -6.51 25.22
N PHE A 51 -3.38 -5.79 25.62
CA PHE A 51 -4.15 -4.95 24.70
C PHE A 51 -3.28 -3.84 24.11
N ALA A 52 -2.48 -3.16 24.94
CA ALA A 52 -1.55 -2.14 24.49
C ALA A 52 -0.52 -2.68 23.48
N LEU A 53 0.07 -3.85 23.75
CA LEU A 53 0.96 -4.53 22.81
C LEU A 53 0.26 -4.88 21.48
N GLY A 54 -1.00 -5.32 21.53
CA GLY A 54 -1.82 -5.55 20.35
C GLY A 54 -2.02 -4.30 19.49
N VAL A 55 -2.31 -3.16 20.11
CA VAL A 55 -2.47 -1.88 19.41
C VAL A 55 -1.16 -1.44 18.75
N VAL A 56 -0.03 -1.55 19.45
CA VAL A 56 1.30 -1.17 18.93
C VAL A 56 1.68 -2.05 17.73
N THR A 57 1.51 -3.36 17.83
CA THR A 57 1.80 -4.29 16.72
C THR A 57 0.92 -4.01 15.51
N MET A 58 -0.38 -3.77 15.71
CA MET A 58 -1.30 -3.41 14.63
C MET A 58 -0.90 -2.09 13.94
N PHE A 59 -0.45 -1.09 14.70
CA PHE A 59 0.05 0.16 14.15
C PHE A 59 1.33 -0.03 13.31
N CYS A 60 2.26 -0.85 13.78
CA CYS A 60 3.47 -1.20 13.04
C CYS A 60 3.14 -1.88 11.70
N VAL A 61 2.24 -2.87 11.71
CA VAL A 61 1.79 -3.57 10.50
C VAL A 61 1.10 -2.62 9.52
N TRP A 62 0.24 -1.75 10.03
CA TRP A 62 -0.44 -0.74 9.20
C TRP A 62 0.55 0.22 8.53
N LYS A 63 1.58 0.66 9.26
CA LYS A 63 2.62 1.54 8.73
C LYS A 63 3.45 0.86 7.64
N ILE A 64 3.77 -0.43 7.80
CA ILE A 64 4.50 -1.21 6.78
C ILE A 64 3.65 -1.35 5.52
N ARG A 65 2.40 -1.83 5.64
CA ARG A 65 1.49 -1.98 4.50
C ARG A 65 1.19 -0.67 3.78
N SER A 66 1.10 0.44 4.52
CA SER A 66 0.87 1.76 3.91
C SER A 66 2.04 2.22 3.04
N LYS A 67 3.28 1.77 3.32
CA LYS A 67 4.43 2.03 2.45
C LYS A 67 4.38 1.20 1.18
N GLU A 68 3.98 -0.07 1.29
CA GLU A 68 3.83 -0.98 0.14
C GLU A 68 2.76 -0.45 -0.83
N LEU A 69 1.59 -0.06 -0.33
CA LEU A 69 0.52 0.53 -1.16
C LEU A 69 0.95 1.81 -1.88
N LYS A 70 1.78 2.65 -1.24
CA LYS A 70 2.33 3.85 -1.88
C LYS A 70 3.36 3.52 -2.96
N SER A 71 4.15 2.46 -2.76
CA SER A 71 5.10 1.95 -3.74
C SER A 71 4.38 1.43 -4.99
N GLU A 72 3.36 0.59 -4.82
CA GLU A 72 2.58 0.03 -5.93
C GLU A 72 1.85 1.12 -6.71
N ALA A 73 1.23 2.09 -6.02
CA ALA A 73 0.57 3.22 -6.69
C ALA A 73 1.56 4.06 -7.52
N LYS A 74 2.79 4.25 -7.03
CA LYS A 74 3.83 4.98 -7.76
C LYS A 74 4.35 4.20 -8.96
N GLN A 75 4.49 2.88 -8.84
CA GLN A 75 4.87 2.01 -9.96
C GLN A 75 3.81 2.04 -11.07
N LEU A 76 2.52 1.99 -10.72
CA LEU A 76 1.43 2.12 -11.69
C LEU A 76 1.44 3.50 -12.39
N GLN A 77 1.74 4.57 -11.67
CA GLN A 77 1.88 5.90 -12.26
C GLN A 77 3.06 5.98 -13.24
N TRP A 78 4.20 5.38 -12.90
CA TRP A 78 5.36 5.31 -13.81
C TRP A 78 5.07 4.48 -15.05
N GLN A 79 4.43 3.31 -14.90
CA GLN A 79 4.03 2.50 -16.05
C GLN A 79 3.05 3.24 -16.98
N ALA A 80 2.10 3.99 -16.42
CA ALA A 80 1.19 4.80 -17.20
C ALA A 80 1.89 5.97 -17.93
N GLN A 81 2.94 6.55 -17.33
CA GLN A 81 3.76 7.57 -17.99
C GLN A 81 4.63 6.97 -19.09
N ASP A 82 5.28 5.84 -18.84
CA ASP A 82 6.10 5.14 -19.84
C ASP A 82 5.26 4.71 -21.05
N ALA A 83 4.03 4.24 -20.82
CA ALA A 83 3.10 3.91 -21.91
C ALA A 83 2.74 5.14 -22.75
N LYS A 84 2.51 6.30 -22.12
CA LYS A 84 2.26 7.56 -22.84
C LYS A 84 3.48 8.01 -23.65
N LEU A 85 4.66 7.94 -23.04
CA LEU A 85 5.91 8.30 -23.69
C LEU A 85 6.21 7.39 -24.89
N ALA A 86 5.92 6.08 -24.77
CA ALA A 86 6.08 5.13 -25.88
C ALA A 86 5.17 5.47 -27.08
N VAL A 87 3.94 5.90 -26.81
CA VAL A 87 3.00 6.34 -27.86
C VAL A 87 3.48 7.63 -28.52
N GLU A 88 3.96 8.60 -27.74
CA GLU A 88 4.54 9.85 -28.29
C GLU A 88 5.77 9.56 -29.16
N ILE A 89 6.67 8.68 -28.71
CA ILE A 89 7.85 8.26 -29.48
C ILE A 89 7.45 7.54 -30.78
N GLN A 90 6.41 6.70 -30.76
CA GLN A 90 5.91 6.05 -31.98
C GLN A 90 5.36 7.08 -32.96
N SER A 91 4.52 8.01 -32.50
CA SER A 91 4.00 9.11 -33.32
C SER A 91 5.12 9.96 -33.95
N ASP A 92 6.15 10.29 -33.17
CA ASP A 92 7.28 11.08 -33.68
C ASP A 92 8.13 10.31 -34.69
N LYS A 93 8.31 8.99 -34.49
CA LYS A 93 8.97 8.13 -35.49
C LYS A 93 8.16 8.02 -36.78
N GLU A 94 6.83 7.91 -36.69
CA GLU A 94 5.96 7.89 -37.87
C GLU A 94 6.10 9.19 -38.66
N LYS A 95 6.02 10.36 -38.01
CA LYS A 95 6.23 11.66 -38.66
C LYS A 95 7.61 11.78 -39.31
N GLN A 96 8.65 11.27 -38.64
CA GLN A 96 10.01 11.30 -39.18
C GLN A 96 10.17 10.38 -40.40
N LEU A 97 9.47 9.24 -40.42
CA LEU A 97 9.43 8.33 -41.57
C LEU A 97 8.64 8.96 -42.73
N GLU A 98 7.48 9.57 -42.47
CA GLU A 98 6.69 10.29 -43.47
C GLU A 98 7.51 11.42 -44.12
N ALA A 99 8.22 12.21 -43.32
CA ALA A 99 9.09 13.27 -43.83
C ALA A 99 10.19 12.71 -44.75
N LYS A 100 10.81 11.58 -44.40
CA LYS A 100 11.82 10.90 -45.23
C LYS A 100 11.24 10.34 -46.53
N ILE A 101 10.04 9.76 -46.49
CA ILE A 101 9.34 9.27 -47.69
C ILE A 101 9.08 10.44 -48.63
N ALA A 102 8.54 11.55 -48.14
CA ALA A 102 8.29 12.73 -48.95
C ALA A 102 9.58 13.31 -49.57
N THR A 103 10.70 13.29 -48.85
CA THR A 103 11.99 13.73 -49.41
C THR A 103 12.52 12.77 -50.48
N LEU A 104 12.39 11.47 -50.27
CA LEU A 104 12.79 10.45 -51.25
C LEU A 104 11.92 10.50 -52.51
N GLU A 105 10.62 10.71 -52.38
CA GLU A 105 9.70 10.90 -53.51
C GLU A 105 10.05 12.16 -54.31
N ALA A 106 10.32 13.28 -53.63
CA ALA A 106 10.76 14.51 -54.28
C ALA A 106 12.10 14.34 -55.02
N ALA A 107 13.05 13.62 -54.42
CA ALA A 107 14.34 13.31 -55.02
C ALA A 107 14.19 12.38 -56.25
N LEU A 108 13.33 11.36 -56.16
CA LEU A 108 13.07 10.42 -57.24
C LEU A 108 12.37 11.09 -58.43
N THR A 109 11.38 11.95 -58.16
CA THR A 109 10.68 12.72 -59.20
C THR A 109 11.63 13.70 -59.90
N SER A 110 12.52 14.34 -59.15
CA SER A 110 13.55 15.23 -59.70
C SER A 110 14.59 14.47 -60.52
N ALA A 111 14.96 13.26 -60.12
CA ALA A 111 15.89 12.40 -60.84
C ALA A 111 15.27 11.85 -62.15
N LEU A 112 14.00 11.45 -62.12
CA LEU A 112 13.26 11.00 -63.31
C LEU A 112 13.12 12.12 -64.34
N LYS A 113 12.78 13.35 -63.91
CA LYS A 113 12.74 14.53 -64.80
C LYS A 113 14.08 14.90 -65.42
N LYS A 114 15.20 14.46 -64.84
CA LYS A 114 16.55 14.72 -65.35
C LYS A 114 17.03 13.64 -66.33
N LYS A 115 16.31 12.51 -66.42
CA LYS A 115 16.67 11.35 -67.24
C LYS A 115 15.82 11.27 -68.53
N SER A 116 14.70 11.99 -68.59
CA SER A 116 13.93 12.32 -69.81
C SER A 116 14.45 13.60 -70.44
#